data_AF-A0A954CKX5-F1
#
_entry.id   AF-A0A954CKX5-F1
#
_cell.length_a   1.000
_cell.length_b   1.000
_cell.length_c   1.000
_cell.angle_alpha   90.00
_cell.angle_beta   90.00
_cell.angle_gamma   90.00
#
_symmetry.space_group_name_H-M   'P 1'
#
loop_
_entity.id
_entity.type
_entity.pdbx_description
1 polymer ?
#
loop_
_entity_poly.entity_id
_entity_poly.type
_entity_poly.pdbx_seq_one_letter_code
_entity_poly.pdbx_strand_id
1 'polypeptide(L)'
;MALTPSQRLAYLEKWARLHYANYLRYARDHALVWDEKLSFSQRNLVERLTDEQAELYKDIIQAIYDADGIEPPLGYLEDVAYLNYVHLPVLFSRAVNRFDALLPQFQTDANACLEAGEFELADLGQRIVDQVRAHADAIRPYCENEDQLSPA
;
A
#
# COMPACT_ATOMS: atom_id res chain seq x y z
N MET A 1 12.97 -5.32 -25.38
CA MET A 1 14.12 -5.95 -24.69
C MET A 1 13.56 -6.60 -23.45
N ALA A 2 13.95 -7.84 -23.14
CA ALA A 2 13.52 -8.48 -21.89
C ALA A 2 14.09 -7.74 -20.67
N LEU A 3 13.35 -7.74 -19.55
CA LEU A 3 13.85 -7.18 -18.30
C LEU A 3 14.97 -8.06 -17.75
N THR A 4 15.98 -7.42 -17.14
CA THR A 4 16.98 -8.17 -16.37
C THR A 4 16.38 -8.67 -15.05
N PRO A 5 16.91 -9.75 -14.45
CA PRO A 5 16.48 -10.20 -13.12
C PRO A 5 16.52 -9.09 -12.07
N SER A 6 17.56 -8.25 -12.09
CA SER A 6 17.68 -7.09 -11.18
C SER A 6 16.60 -6.03 -11.42
N GLN A 7 16.14 -5.83 -12.66
CA GLN A 7 15.04 -4.92 -12.95
C GLN A 7 13.70 -5.47 -12.44
N ARG A 8 13.44 -6.76 -12.66
CA ARG A 8 12.25 -7.45 -12.14
C ARG A 8 12.18 -7.35 -10.61
N LEU A 9 13.27 -7.67 -9.93
CA LEU A 9 13.35 -7.58 -8.48
C LEU A 9 13.16 -6.13 -7.99
N ALA A 10 13.76 -5.14 -8.66
CA ALA A 10 13.60 -3.74 -8.29
C ALA A 10 12.13 -3.26 -8.41
N TYR A 11 11.38 -3.73 -9.40
CA TYR A 11 9.95 -3.43 -9.51
C TYR A 11 9.16 -4.08 -8.38
N LEU A 12 9.38 -5.37 -8.13
CA LEU A 12 8.71 -6.10 -7.06
C LEU A 12 9.01 -5.52 -5.66
N GLU A 13 10.27 -5.18 -5.37
CA GLU A 13 10.65 -4.53 -4.12
C GLU A 13 9.99 -3.16 -3.98
N LYS A 14 9.91 -2.38 -5.07
CA LYS A 14 9.23 -1.08 -5.04
C LYS A 14 7.74 -1.23 -4.76
N TRP A 15 7.08 -2.20 -5.39
CA TRP A 15 5.67 -2.49 -5.17
C TRP A 15 5.40 -3.03 -3.77
N ALA A 16 6.29 -3.89 -3.23
CA ALA A 16 6.21 -4.40 -1.86
C ALA A 16 6.34 -3.28 -0.80
N ARG A 17 7.11 -2.21 -1.08
CA ARG A 17 7.28 -1.05 -0.18
C ARG A 17 6.06 -0.16 -0.08
N LEU A 18 5.00 -0.40 -0.86
CA LEU A 18 3.72 0.30 -0.71
C LEU A 18 2.90 -0.20 0.48
N HIS A 19 3.56 -0.79 1.48
CA HIS A 19 2.90 -1.55 2.52
C HIS A 19 2.13 -0.68 3.52
N TYR A 20 0.86 -0.52 3.18
CA TYR A 20 -0.18 0.19 3.93
C TYR A 20 -0.69 -0.60 5.15
N ALA A 21 -0.45 -1.92 5.18
CA ALA A 21 -0.99 -2.82 6.19
C ALA A 21 -0.62 -2.44 7.62
N ASN A 22 0.53 -1.77 7.86
CA ASN A 22 1.01 -1.53 9.22
C ASN A 22 0.15 -0.54 10.01
N TYR A 23 -0.36 0.52 9.37
CA TYR A 23 -1.21 1.49 10.09
C TYR A 23 -2.70 1.06 10.08
N LEU A 24 -3.20 0.37 9.03
CA LEU A 24 -4.52 -0.28 9.06
C LEU A 24 -4.57 -1.35 10.16
N ARG A 25 -3.55 -2.21 10.22
CA ARG A 25 -3.37 -3.17 11.32
C ARG A 25 -3.23 -2.45 12.64
N TYR A 26 -2.48 -1.35 12.72
CA TYR A 26 -2.42 -0.58 13.96
C TYR A 26 -3.81 -0.08 14.39
N ALA A 27 -4.59 0.53 13.48
CA ALA A 27 -5.93 1.00 13.77
C ALA A 27 -6.87 -0.14 14.20
N ARG A 28 -6.76 -1.31 13.56
CA ARG A 28 -7.47 -2.54 13.90
C ARG A 28 -7.06 -3.12 15.25
N ASP A 29 -5.76 -3.19 15.50
CA ASP A 29 -5.16 -3.88 16.65
C ASP A 29 -5.15 -2.97 17.91
N HIS A 30 -5.26 -1.64 17.76
CA HIS A 30 -5.45 -0.69 18.86
C HIS A 30 -6.93 -0.46 19.19
N ALA A 31 -7.43 -1.17 20.21
CA ALA A 31 -8.82 -1.09 20.68
C ALA A 31 -9.33 0.35 20.91
N LEU A 32 -8.50 1.25 21.43
CA LEU A 32 -8.88 2.66 21.65
C LEU A 32 -9.18 3.39 20.33
N VAL A 33 -8.36 3.17 19.30
CA VAL A 33 -8.60 3.75 17.96
C VAL A 33 -9.78 3.06 17.30
N TRP A 34 -9.88 1.73 17.46
CA TRP A 34 -10.90 0.90 16.84
C TRP A 34 -12.32 1.20 17.34
N ASP A 35 -12.52 1.26 18.66
CA ASP A 35 -13.86 1.31 19.23
C ASP A 35 -14.35 2.73 19.52
N GLU A 36 -13.46 3.66 19.84
CA GLU A 36 -13.85 5.03 20.25
C GLU A 36 -13.68 6.08 19.14
N LYS A 37 -12.78 5.87 18.18
CA LYS A 37 -12.46 6.86 17.14
C LYS A 37 -13.04 6.52 15.77
N LEU A 38 -13.50 5.28 15.57
CA LEU A 38 -14.03 4.82 14.29
C LEU A 38 -15.52 4.51 14.30
N SER A 39 -16.21 5.07 13.30
CA SER A 39 -17.55 4.62 12.95
C SER A 39 -17.53 3.16 12.47
N PHE A 40 -18.67 2.49 12.51
CA PHE A 40 -18.82 1.14 11.96
C PHE A 40 -18.43 1.07 10.47
N SER A 41 -18.75 2.10 9.68
CA SER A 41 -18.39 2.15 8.26
C SER A 41 -16.88 2.29 8.05
N GLN A 42 -16.20 3.04 8.91
CA GLN A 42 -14.75 3.20 8.86
C GLN A 42 -14.02 1.93 9.30
N ARG A 43 -14.52 1.21 10.31
CA ARG A 43 -13.99 -0.10 10.70
C ARG A 43 -14.10 -1.12 9.58
N ASN A 44 -15.29 -1.28 8.99
CA ASN A 44 -15.48 -2.19 7.85
C ASN A 44 -14.58 -1.83 6.66
N LEU A 45 -14.36 -0.54 6.42
CA LEU A 45 -13.41 -0.09 5.40
C LEU A 45 -11.99 -0.56 5.76
N VAL A 46 -11.53 -0.29 6.98
CA VAL A 46 -10.18 -0.66 7.42
C VAL A 46 -9.97 -2.18 7.35
N GLU A 47 -10.93 -2.99 7.79
CA GLU A 47 -10.83 -4.46 7.68
C GLU A 47 -10.69 -4.91 6.24
N ARG A 48 -11.62 -4.48 5.38
CA ARG A 48 -11.63 -4.84 3.95
C ARG A 48 -10.32 -4.47 3.27
N LEU A 49 -9.84 -3.24 3.47
CA LEU A 49 -8.59 -2.78 2.86
C LEU A 49 -7.38 -3.56 3.40
N THR A 50 -7.40 -3.98 4.67
CA THR A 50 -6.33 -4.78 5.27
C THR A 50 -6.24 -6.15 4.61
N ASP A 51 -7.39 -6.80 4.43
CA ASP A 51 -7.46 -8.13 3.84
C ASP A 51 -7.09 -8.09 2.35
N GLU A 52 -7.64 -7.13 1.59
CA GLU A 52 -7.30 -6.93 0.17
C GLU A 52 -5.79 -6.68 -0.04
N GLN A 53 -5.15 -5.88 0.83
CA GLN A 53 -3.70 -5.64 0.79
C GLN A 53 -2.90 -6.89 1.17
N ALA A 54 -3.36 -7.65 2.17
CA ALA A 54 -2.65 -8.85 2.62
C ALA A 54 -2.58 -9.92 1.52
N GLU A 55 -3.66 -10.10 0.76
CA GLU A 55 -3.69 -11.03 -0.37
C GLU A 55 -2.75 -10.58 -1.49
N LEU A 56 -2.82 -9.31 -1.91
CA LEU A 56 -1.94 -8.83 -2.97
C LEU A 56 -0.46 -8.86 -2.57
N TYR A 57 -0.17 -8.61 -1.31
CA TYR A 57 1.19 -8.71 -0.81
C TYR A 57 1.75 -10.13 -0.88
N LYS A 58 0.94 -11.16 -0.57
CA LYS A 58 1.37 -12.55 -0.74
C LYS A 58 1.76 -12.84 -2.18
N ASP A 59 1.01 -12.33 -3.15
CA ASP A 59 1.33 -12.48 -4.58
C ASP A 59 2.68 -11.84 -4.93
N ILE A 60 2.96 -10.63 -4.39
CA ILE A 60 4.25 -9.94 -4.61
C ILE A 60 5.40 -10.72 -3.96
N ILE A 61 5.22 -11.23 -2.75
CA ILE A 61 6.23 -12.03 -2.04
C ILE A 61 6.53 -13.33 -2.79
N GLN A 62 5.48 -14.02 -3.25
CA GLN A 62 5.63 -15.22 -4.06
C GLN A 62 6.39 -14.90 -5.35
N ALA A 63 6.07 -13.80 -6.04
CA ALA A 63 6.77 -13.38 -7.25
C ALA A 63 8.25 -13.05 -6.99
N ILE A 64 8.61 -12.49 -5.83
CA ILE A 64 10.02 -12.27 -5.46
C ILE A 64 10.72 -13.60 -5.18
N TYR A 65 10.06 -14.50 -4.46
CA TYR A 65 10.59 -15.83 -4.17
C TYR A 65 10.86 -16.62 -5.45
N ASP A 66 9.94 -16.58 -6.41
CA ASP A 66 10.09 -17.26 -7.70
C ASP A 66 11.19 -16.63 -8.57
N ALA A 67 11.45 -15.32 -8.40
CA ALA A 67 12.44 -14.58 -9.17
C ALA A 67 13.88 -14.74 -8.66
N ASP A 68 14.10 -14.80 -7.34
CA ASP A 68 15.45 -14.74 -6.73
C ASP A 68 15.67 -15.78 -5.61
N GLY A 69 14.66 -16.58 -5.26
CA GLY A 69 14.75 -17.58 -4.17
C GLY A 69 14.92 -16.97 -2.78
N ILE A 70 14.80 -15.64 -2.66
CA ILE A 70 14.94 -14.89 -1.41
C ILE A 70 13.54 -14.57 -0.89
N GLU A 71 13.28 -14.94 0.37
CA GLU A 71 12.13 -14.42 1.08
C GLU A 71 12.41 -12.94 1.40
N PRO A 72 11.62 -11.99 0.87
CA PRO A 72 11.82 -10.58 1.13
C PRO A 72 11.74 -10.34 2.63
N PRO A 73 12.55 -9.43 3.21
CA PRO A 73 12.32 -9.03 4.58
C PRO A 73 10.88 -8.54 4.68
N LEU A 74 10.09 -9.14 5.58
CA LEU A 74 8.80 -8.62 6.04
C LEU A 74 9.08 -7.28 6.72
N GLY A 75 9.32 -6.26 5.91
CA GLY A 75 9.69 -4.93 6.33
C GLY A 75 8.47 -4.29 6.99
N TYR A 76 8.35 -4.51 8.30
CA TYR A 76 7.59 -3.63 9.16
C TYR A 76 8.19 -2.23 9.00
N LEU A 77 7.61 -1.40 8.13
CA LEU A 77 7.99 0.01 8.04
C LEU A 77 7.91 0.61 9.44
N GLU A 78 9.04 1.12 9.91
CA GLU A 78 9.30 1.71 11.24
C GLU A 78 8.35 2.87 11.60
N ASP A 79 7.49 3.29 10.66
CA ASP A 79 6.51 4.36 10.82
C ASP A 79 5.44 4.08 11.89
N VAL A 80 5.28 2.83 12.36
CA VAL A 80 4.32 2.45 13.42
C VAL A 80 4.63 3.15 14.74
N ALA A 81 5.91 3.39 15.04
CA ALA A 81 6.31 4.05 16.28
C ALA A 81 5.81 5.51 16.39
N TYR A 82 5.52 6.16 15.26
CA TYR A 82 4.97 7.53 15.20
C TYR A 82 3.43 7.58 15.21
N LEU A 83 2.74 6.43 15.22
CA LEU A 83 1.26 6.37 15.18
C LEU A 83 0.59 6.65 16.52
N ASN A 84 1.35 6.77 17.62
CA ASN A 84 0.79 6.90 18.97
C ASN A 84 0.00 8.20 19.23
N TYR A 85 -0.06 9.16 18.31
CA TYR A 85 -0.73 10.44 18.55
C TYR A 85 -1.43 11.07 17.32
N VAL A 86 -1.51 10.37 16.20
CA VAL A 86 -1.99 10.98 14.94
C VAL A 86 -3.43 10.58 14.68
N HIS A 87 -4.31 11.58 14.58
CA HIS A 87 -5.71 11.43 14.18
C HIS A 87 -5.82 10.60 12.89
N LEU A 88 -6.70 9.60 12.86
CA LEU A 88 -6.84 8.70 11.70
C LEU A 88 -7.07 9.43 10.36
N PRO A 89 -7.85 10.54 10.30
CA PRO A 89 -7.94 11.34 9.07
C PRO A 89 -6.60 11.84 8.53
N VAL A 90 -5.66 12.21 9.40
CA VAL A 90 -4.29 12.63 9.01
C VAL A 90 -3.50 11.45 8.44
N LEU A 91 -3.68 10.26 9.02
CA LEU A 91 -3.05 9.04 8.51
C LEU A 91 -3.61 8.68 7.12
N PHE A 92 -4.93 8.81 6.94
CA PHE A 92 -5.59 8.67 5.66
C PHE A 92 -5.13 9.71 4.64
N SER A 93 -4.92 10.98 5.03
CA SER A 93 -4.36 12.00 4.12
C SER A 93 -2.93 11.62 3.69
N ARG A 94 -2.07 11.23 4.63
CA ARG A 94 -0.69 10.78 4.33
C ARG A 94 -0.66 9.56 3.42
N ALA A 95 -1.59 8.64 3.62
CA ALA A 95 -1.77 7.46 2.80
C ALA A 95 -2.07 7.82 1.34
N VAL A 96 -3.12 8.61 1.15
CA VAL A 96 -3.59 9.03 -0.16
C VAL A 96 -2.50 9.83 -0.87
N ASN A 97 -1.80 10.74 -0.17
CA ASN A 97 -0.68 11.48 -0.73
C ASN A 97 0.45 10.56 -1.21
N ARG A 98 0.79 9.53 -0.43
CA ARG A 98 1.80 8.53 -0.82
C ARG A 98 1.34 7.70 -2.01
N PHE A 99 0.07 7.30 -2.07
CA PHE A 99 -0.50 6.59 -3.21
C PHE A 99 -0.48 7.43 -4.46
N ASP A 100 -0.98 8.66 -4.39
CA ASP A 100 -1.01 9.61 -5.51
C ASP A 100 0.39 9.90 -6.04
N ALA A 101 1.41 9.97 -5.17
CA ALA A 101 2.81 10.16 -5.57
C ALA A 101 3.44 8.93 -6.25
N LEU A 102 3.05 7.70 -5.87
CA LEU A 102 3.66 6.46 -6.35
C LEU A 102 2.93 5.84 -7.56
N LEU A 103 1.63 6.09 -7.69
CA LEU A 103 0.77 5.55 -8.76
C LEU A 103 1.34 5.79 -10.19
N PRO A 104 1.83 7.00 -10.56
CA PRO A 104 2.38 7.22 -11.89
C PRO A 104 3.60 6.35 -12.18
N GLN A 105 4.46 6.16 -11.18
CA GLN A 105 5.64 5.32 -11.32
C GLN A 105 5.24 3.84 -11.42
N PHE A 106 4.25 3.38 -10.65
CA PHE A 106 3.80 1.99 -10.71
C PHE A 106 3.18 1.65 -12.05
N GLN A 107 2.38 2.57 -12.60
CA GLN A 107 1.85 2.43 -13.95
C GLN A 107 2.96 2.38 -15.00
N THR A 108 3.99 3.20 -14.83
CA THR A 108 5.18 3.19 -15.72
C THR A 108 5.91 1.85 -15.64
N ASP A 109 6.11 1.31 -14.44
CA ASP A 109 6.79 0.04 -14.22
C ASP A 109 5.97 -1.14 -14.81
N ALA A 110 4.65 -1.14 -14.64
CA ALA A 110 3.74 -2.14 -15.23
C ALA A 110 3.76 -2.11 -16.77
N ASN A 111 3.73 -0.91 -17.36
CA ASN A 111 3.83 -0.74 -18.80
C ASN A 111 5.19 -1.21 -19.34
N ALA A 112 6.27 -0.93 -18.62
CA ALA A 112 7.61 -1.40 -18.99
C ALA A 112 7.70 -2.94 -18.99
N CYS A 113 7.02 -3.61 -18.04
CA CYS A 113 6.89 -5.08 -18.05
C CYS A 113 6.14 -5.56 -19.30
N LEU A 114 5.03 -4.91 -19.65
CA LEU A 114 4.25 -5.26 -20.83
C LEU A 114 5.07 -5.11 -22.12
N GLU A 115 5.80 -3.99 -22.28
CA GLU A 115 6.68 -3.73 -23.43
C GLU A 115 7.85 -4.72 -23.52
N ALA A 116 8.29 -5.26 -22.38
CA ALA A 116 9.32 -6.28 -22.30
C ALA A 116 8.80 -7.71 -22.59
N GLY A 117 7.48 -7.91 -22.72
CA GLY A 117 6.85 -9.23 -22.89
C GLY A 117 6.66 -10.00 -21.59
N GLU A 118 6.78 -9.33 -20.44
CA GLU A 118 6.67 -9.89 -19.09
C GLU A 118 5.22 -9.88 -18.63
N PHE A 119 4.36 -10.65 -19.30
CA PHE A 119 2.89 -10.52 -19.14
C PHE A 119 2.39 -10.78 -17.72
N GLU A 120 2.91 -11.80 -17.03
CA GLU A 120 2.50 -12.10 -15.65
C GLU A 120 2.92 -10.99 -14.68
N LEU A 121 4.13 -10.45 -14.85
CA LEU A 121 4.62 -9.35 -14.02
C LEU A 121 3.89 -8.04 -14.34
N ALA A 122 3.52 -7.82 -15.60
CA ALA A 122 2.71 -6.68 -16.03
C ALA A 122 1.29 -6.75 -15.45
N ASP A 123 0.67 -7.93 -15.45
CA ASP A 123 -0.65 -8.16 -14.84
C ASP A 123 -0.60 -7.91 -13.33
N LEU A 124 0.40 -8.46 -12.63
CA LEU A 124 0.62 -8.16 -11.21
C LEU A 124 0.79 -6.66 -10.95
N GLY A 125 1.64 -5.99 -11.73
CA GLY A 125 1.84 -4.54 -11.66
C GLY A 125 0.54 -3.76 -11.86
N GLN A 126 -0.30 -4.16 -12.81
CA GLN A 126 -1.58 -3.50 -13.06
C GLN A 126 -2.58 -3.74 -11.92
N ARG A 127 -2.66 -4.97 -11.40
CA ARG A 127 -3.49 -5.29 -10.22
C ARG A 127 -3.10 -4.45 -9.01
N ILE A 128 -1.80 -4.19 -8.82
CA ILE A 128 -1.30 -3.26 -7.79
C ILE A 128 -1.79 -1.84 -8.06
N VAL A 129 -1.59 -1.31 -9.27
CA VAL A 129 -2.04 0.04 -9.61
C VAL A 129 -3.54 0.22 -9.36
N ASP A 130 -4.35 -0.75 -9.79
CA ASP A 130 -5.81 -0.69 -9.68
C ASP A 130 -6.25 -0.76 -8.21
N GLN A 131 -5.65 -1.66 -7.42
CA GLN A 131 -5.95 -1.77 -6.00
C GLN A 131 -5.57 -0.49 -5.25
N VAL A 132 -4.38 0.06 -5.50
CA VAL A 132 -3.90 1.29 -4.85
C VAL A 132 -4.80 2.47 -5.16
N ARG A 133 -5.26 2.58 -6.41
CA ARG A 133 -6.21 3.61 -6.81
C ARG A 133 -7.56 3.44 -6.12
N ALA A 134 -8.10 2.23 -6.12
CA ALA A 134 -9.37 1.92 -5.45
C ALA A 134 -9.29 2.19 -3.94
N HIS A 135 -8.13 1.91 -3.31
CA HIS A 135 -7.89 2.18 -1.90
C HIS A 135 -7.84 3.69 -1.65
N ALA A 136 -7.04 4.43 -2.43
CA ALA A 136 -6.98 5.88 -2.34
C ALA A 136 -8.38 6.51 -2.45
N ASP A 137 -9.18 6.10 -3.43
CA ASP A 137 -10.54 6.60 -3.64
C ASP A 137 -11.49 6.25 -2.49
N ALA A 138 -11.36 5.07 -1.89
CA ALA A 138 -12.19 4.65 -0.77
C ALA A 138 -11.83 5.39 0.54
N ILE A 139 -10.57 5.82 0.69
CA ILE A 139 -10.06 6.50 1.88
C ILE A 139 -10.25 8.02 1.79
N ARG A 140 -10.15 8.60 0.58
CA ARG A 140 -10.22 10.05 0.32
C ARG A 140 -11.38 10.78 1.02
N PRO A 141 -12.60 10.21 1.14
CA PRO A 141 -13.71 10.85 1.87
C PRO A 141 -13.47 11.03 3.38
N TYR A 142 -12.51 10.32 3.95
CA TYR A 142 -12.18 10.32 5.37
C TYR A 142 -10.89 11.07 5.69
N CYS A 143 -10.24 11.65 4.67
CA CYS A 143 -9.06 12.50 4.82
C CYS A 143 -9.44 13.86 5.42
N GLU A 144 -8.58 14.40 6.27
CA GLU A 144 -8.66 15.81 6.67
C GLU A 144 -8.00 16.70 5.60
N ASN A 145 -8.55 17.89 5.36
CA ASN A 145 -7.85 18.92 4.60
C ASN A 145 -6.59 19.33 5.38
N GLU A 146 -5.41 19.25 4.76
CA GLU A 146 -4.15 19.62 5.40
C GLU A 146 -4.15 21.06 5.95
N ASP A 147 -4.97 21.96 5.37
CA ASP A 147 -5.15 23.34 5.85
C ASP A 147 -5.80 23.45 7.26
N GLN A 148 -6.38 22.37 7.78
CA GLN A 148 -6.92 22.32 9.15
C GLN A 148 -5.91 21.77 10.17
N LEU A 149 -4.75 21.31 9.71
CA LEU A 149 -3.65 20.83 10.55
C LEU A 149 -2.73 21.99 10.92
N SER A 150 -3.28 22.99 11.60
CA SER A 150 -2.45 23.96 12.30
C SER A 150 -1.80 23.26 13.51
N PRO A 151 -0.49 23.37 13.72
CA PRO A 151 0.12 22.87 14.96
C PRO A 151 -0.35 23.78 16.10
N ALA A 152 -1.16 23.23 17.00
CA ALA A 152 -1.36 23.84 18.31
C ALA A 152 -0.15 23.53 19.21
#